data_AF-A0A2D5H1K0-F1
#
_entry.id   AF-A0A2D5H1K0-F1
#
_cell.length_a   1.000
_cell.length_b   1.000
_cell.length_c   1.000
_cell.angle_alpha   90.00
_cell.angle_beta   90.00
_cell.angle_gamma   90.00
#
_symmetry.space_group_name_H-M   'P 1'
#
loop_
_entity.id
_entity.type
_entity.pdbx_description
1 polymer ?
#
loop_
_entity_poly.entity_id
_entity_poly.type
_entity_poly.pdbx_seq_one_letter_code
_entity_poly.pdbx_strand_id
1 'polypeptide(L)'
;VIVFSPIPDDVVISMGGTLITLADQGHEVYIAYMTSGNIAVFDHDALRHIDFVCEFHKLFHADDRVVLENLQNLKTSIENKKAGDLDTEEMLGIKGLIRKTEATAGADVAGVPEERLRFLDLPFYRTGQVSKKPIGEEDIAIVADLLREVNPHQIYVAGDLSDPHGTHRVCAEAVINAVNVVADEGIAPEFWMYRGAWEEYEPHEIERAVPLSPEVVLRKREAIFKHESQKDSAFYPGGDKREFWVRAEDRTRNTARVYNELGLPEYFAIEAFKHYHGEL
;
A
#
# COMPACT_ATOMS: atom_id res chain seq x y z
N VAL A 1 4.08 -4.64 15.98
CA VAL A 1 3.29 -3.57 15.32
C VAL A 1 2.86 -4.11 13.98
N ILE A 2 1.61 -3.89 13.56
CA ILE A 2 1.17 -4.21 12.18
C ILE A 2 0.77 -2.92 11.49
N VAL A 3 1.25 -2.72 10.27
CA VAL A 3 0.79 -1.64 9.40
C VAL A 3 -0.01 -2.25 8.26
N PHE A 4 -1.31 -1.99 8.26
CA PHE A 4 -2.20 -2.42 7.19
C PHE A 4 -2.12 -1.42 6.03
N SER A 5 -1.75 -1.93 4.86
CA SER A 5 -1.64 -1.20 3.60
C SER A 5 -2.76 -1.68 2.66
N PRO A 6 -3.81 -0.89 2.40
CA PRO A 6 -4.89 -1.27 1.51
C PRO A 6 -4.39 -1.73 0.14
N ILE A 7 -3.54 -0.93 -0.50
CA ILE A 7 -2.79 -1.29 -1.70
C ILE A 7 -1.27 -1.27 -1.44
N PRO A 8 -0.45 -1.99 -2.25
CA PRO A 8 0.98 -2.20 -1.97
C PRO A 8 1.94 -1.01 -1.82
N ASP A 9 1.52 0.25 -1.91
CA ASP A 9 2.33 1.48 -1.82
C ASP A 9 1.86 2.44 -0.71
N ASP A 10 0.61 2.31 -0.25
CA ASP A 10 0.01 3.22 0.74
C ASP A 10 0.87 3.40 1.99
N VAL A 11 1.44 2.31 2.50
CA VAL A 11 2.23 2.35 3.72
C VAL A 11 3.44 3.30 3.62
N VAL A 12 4.21 3.23 2.52
CA VAL A 12 5.40 4.07 2.35
C VAL A 12 5.05 5.51 1.96
N ILE A 13 3.94 5.69 1.24
CA ILE A 13 3.42 7.02 0.87
C ILE A 13 2.87 7.75 2.10
N SER A 14 2.06 7.04 2.88
CA SER A 14 1.19 7.64 3.90
C SER A 14 1.87 7.74 5.26
N MET A 15 2.63 6.72 5.65
CA MET A 15 3.29 6.70 6.96
C MET A 15 4.72 6.14 6.89
N GLY A 16 5.37 6.26 5.73
CA GLY A 16 6.69 5.69 5.50
C GLY A 16 7.77 6.22 6.44
N GLY A 17 7.67 7.48 6.89
CA GLY A 17 8.63 8.04 7.84
C GLY A 17 8.50 7.42 9.23
N THR A 18 7.27 7.22 9.69
CA THR A 18 6.96 6.52 10.94
C THR A 18 7.32 5.04 10.84
N LEU A 19 7.05 4.40 9.69
CA LEU A 19 7.46 3.01 9.44
C LEU A 19 8.98 2.84 9.59
N ILE A 20 9.77 3.69 8.92
CA ILE A 20 11.23 3.72 9.00
C ILE A 20 11.68 3.91 10.44
N THR A 21 11.09 4.89 11.14
CA THR A 21 11.44 5.20 12.53
C THR A 21 11.16 4.02 13.45
N LEU A 22 10.04 3.32 13.26
CA LEU A 22 9.70 2.13 14.03
C LEU A 22 10.70 1.00 13.78
N ALA A 23 11.07 0.75 12.53
CA ALA A 23 12.06 -0.26 12.17
C ALA A 23 13.44 0.06 12.77
N ASP A 24 13.92 1.30 12.62
CA ASP A 24 15.24 1.74 13.11
C ASP A 24 15.35 1.70 14.65
N GLN A 25 14.23 1.87 15.35
CA GLN A 25 14.18 1.73 16.81
C GLN A 25 14.14 0.27 17.29
N GLY A 26 14.14 -0.70 16.38
CA GLY A 26 14.15 -2.12 16.70
C GLY A 26 12.77 -2.69 17.08
N HIS A 27 11.68 -1.99 16.75
CA HIS A 27 10.34 -2.54 16.93
C HIS A 27 10.13 -3.72 15.97
N GLU A 28 9.37 -4.71 16.41
CA GLU A 28 8.91 -5.78 15.54
C GLU A 28 7.74 -5.29 14.68
N VAL A 29 8.04 -4.87 13.45
CA VAL A 29 7.06 -4.31 12.52
C VAL A 29 6.73 -5.30 11.42
N TYR A 30 5.44 -5.55 11.23
CA TYR A 30 4.86 -6.29 10.12
C TYR A 30 4.13 -5.33 9.18
N ILE A 31 4.20 -5.59 7.88
CA ILE A 31 3.38 -4.90 6.88
C ILE A 31 2.38 -5.89 6.31
N ALA A 32 1.10 -5.56 6.40
CA ALA A 32 0.01 -6.35 5.87
C ALA A 32 -0.55 -5.67 4.62
N TYR A 33 -0.10 -6.12 3.45
CA TYR A 33 -0.64 -5.71 2.16
C TYR A 33 -1.97 -6.43 1.93
N MET A 34 -3.06 -5.67 2.02
CA MET A 34 -4.41 -6.24 2.06
C MET A 34 -4.89 -6.67 0.68
N THR A 35 -4.51 -5.94 -0.36
CA THR A 35 -4.89 -6.26 -1.75
C THR A 35 -3.66 -6.26 -2.65
N SER A 36 -3.79 -6.80 -3.87
CA SER A 36 -2.69 -6.86 -4.84
C SER A 36 -2.41 -5.52 -5.53
N GLY A 37 -3.36 -4.58 -5.55
CA GLY A 37 -3.23 -3.33 -6.32
C GLY A 37 -3.14 -3.54 -7.84
N ASN A 38 -3.39 -4.76 -8.34
CA ASN A 38 -3.05 -5.15 -9.72
C ASN A 38 -3.86 -4.43 -10.80
N ILE A 39 -5.06 -3.94 -10.49
CA ILE A 39 -5.89 -3.17 -11.44
C ILE A 39 -5.33 -1.76 -11.73
N ALA A 40 -4.39 -1.28 -10.90
CA ALA A 40 -3.78 0.05 -11.02
C ALA A 40 -2.38 0.01 -11.65
N VAL A 41 -2.05 -1.06 -12.37
CA VAL A 41 -0.80 -1.18 -13.14
C VAL A 41 -1.10 -0.95 -14.61
N PHE A 42 -0.33 -0.07 -15.24
CA PHE A 42 -0.47 0.20 -16.67
C PHE A 42 -0.06 -1.00 -17.52
N ASP A 43 -0.75 -1.16 -18.64
CA ASP A 43 -0.48 -2.26 -19.57
C ASP A 43 0.96 -2.22 -20.09
N HIS A 44 1.53 -1.02 -20.29
CA HIS A 44 2.92 -0.88 -20.73
C HIS A 44 3.95 -1.36 -19.69
N ASP A 45 3.66 -1.21 -18.38
CA ASP A 45 4.50 -1.75 -17.31
C ASP A 45 4.47 -3.27 -17.30
N ALA A 46 3.29 -3.86 -17.49
CA ALA A 46 3.14 -5.30 -17.62
C ALA A 46 3.88 -5.84 -18.86
N LEU A 47 3.73 -5.18 -20.02
CA LEU A 47 4.43 -5.55 -21.25
C LEU A 47 5.95 -5.54 -21.08
N ARG A 48 6.52 -4.53 -20.41
CA ARG A 48 7.96 -4.45 -20.10
C ARG A 48 8.45 -5.68 -19.31
N HIS A 49 7.67 -6.14 -18.34
CA HIS A 49 8.03 -7.32 -17.55
C HIS A 49 7.88 -8.61 -18.36
N ILE A 50 6.85 -8.72 -19.21
CA ILE A 50 6.69 -9.84 -20.14
C ILE A 50 7.88 -9.88 -21.12
N ASP A 51 8.33 -8.74 -21.65
CA ASP A 51 9.52 -8.64 -22.50
C ASP A 51 10.77 -9.16 -21.78
N PHE A 52 10.98 -8.77 -20.52
CA PHE A 52 12.09 -9.27 -19.71
C PHE A 52 12.05 -10.79 -19.56
N VAL A 53 10.88 -11.37 -19.22
CA VAL A 53 10.73 -12.83 -19.09
C VAL A 53 10.95 -13.53 -20.44
N CYS A 54 10.47 -12.96 -21.55
CA CYS A 54 10.75 -13.48 -22.89
C CYS A 54 12.26 -13.55 -23.17
N GLU A 55 12.99 -12.45 -22.93
CA GLU A 55 14.44 -12.42 -23.16
C GLU A 55 15.21 -13.33 -22.20
N PHE A 56 14.77 -13.44 -20.94
CA PHE A 56 15.32 -14.40 -19.98
C PHE A 56 15.17 -15.85 -20.49
N HIS A 57 13.98 -16.22 -20.97
CA HIS A 57 13.74 -17.55 -21.54
C HIS A 57 14.58 -17.77 -22.81
N LYS A 58 14.69 -16.79 -23.71
CA LYS A 58 15.59 -16.91 -24.88
C LYS A 58 17.05 -17.12 -24.48
N LEU A 59 17.49 -16.54 -23.37
CA LEU A 59 18.88 -16.64 -22.89
C LEU A 59 19.19 -17.98 -22.22
N PHE A 60 18.29 -18.48 -21.36
CA PHE A 60 18.56 -19.65 -20.50
C PHE A 60 17.76 -20.91 -20.88
N HIS A 61 16.62 -20.75 -21.56
CA HIS A 61 15.64 -21.79 -21.84
C HIS A 61 15.05 -21.66 -23.26
N ALA A 62 15.90 -21.46 -24.28
CA ALA A 62 15.46 -21.12 -25.64
C ALA A 62 14.51 -22.15 -26.29
N ASP A 63 14.53 -23.40 -25.80
CA ASP A 63 13.65 -24.47 -26.28
C ASP A 63 12.27 -24.51 -25.60
N ASP A 64 12.00 -23.63 -24.63
CA ASP A 64 10.72 -23.53 -23.91
C ASP A 64 9.66 -22.81 -24.76
N ARG A 65 9.27 -23.47 -25.85
CA ARG A 65 8.33 -22.93 -26.84
C ARG A 65 6.96 -22.66 -26.25
N VAL A 66 6.51 -23.47 -25.30
CA VAL A 66 5.19 -23.32 -24.67
C VAL A 66 5.12 -22.00 -23.89
N VAL A 67 6.13 -21.70 -23.08
CA VAL A 67 6.16 -20.44 -22.33
C VAL A 67 6.29 -19.26 -23.27
N LEU A 68 7.14 -19.34 -24.29
CA LEU A 68 7.31 -18.26 -25.26
C LEU A 68 6.02 -17.97 -26.05
N GLU A 69 5.27 -19.00 -26.46
CA GLU A 69 3.96 -18.85 -27.11
C GLU A 69 2.93 -18.22 -26.16
N ASN A 70 2.88 -18.65 -24.89
CA ASN A 70 1.99 -18.06 -23.89
C ASN A 70 2.29 -16.57 -23.65
N LEU A 71 3.56 -16.20 -23.50
CA LEU A 71 3.96 -14.80 -23.33
C LEU A 71 3.59 -13.96 -24.56
N GLN A 72 3.72 -14.53 -25.76
CA GLN A 72 3.30 -13.85 -26.99
C GLN A 72 1.78 -13.64 -27.03
N ASN A 73 0.99 -14.64 -26.62
CA ASN A 73 -0.47 -14.53 -26.53
C ASN A 73 -0.90 -13.44 -25.55
N LEU A 74 -0.20 -13.30 -24.41
CA LEU A 74 -0.44 -12.22 -23.44
C LEU A 74 -0.14 -10.83 -24.00
N LYS A 75 0.89 -10.69 -24.85
CA LYS A 75 1.15 -9.41 -25.54
C LYS A 75 0.03 -9.09 -26.54
N THR A 76 -0.35 -10.08 -27.35
CA THR A 76 -1.42 -9.92 -28.34
C THR A 76 -2.78 -9.64 -27.69
N SER A 77 -3.05 -10.16 -26.48
CA SER A 77 -4.29 -9.84 -25.77
C SER A 77 -4.35 -8.36 -25.36
N ILE A 78 -3.23 -7.77 -24.93
CA ILE A 78 -3.12 -6.34 -24.62
C ILE A 78 -3.23 -5.48 -25.88
N GLU A 79 -2.58 -5.85 -26.98
CA GLU A 79 -2.66 -5.12 -28.25
C GLU A 79 -4.09 -5.02 -28.80
N ASN A 80 -4.89 -6.06 -28.57
CA ASN A 80 -6.29 -6.12 -29.02
C ASN A 80 -7.30 -5.60 -27.98
N LYS A 81 -6.85 -5.23 -26.78
CA LYS A 81 -7.68 -4.75 -25.68
C LYS A 81 -8.28 -3.39 -26.01
N LYS A 82 -9.57 -3.22 -25.78
CA LYS A 82 -10.27 -1.93 -25.93
C LYS A 82 -10.37 -1.21 -24.60
N ALA A 83 -10.56 0.11 -24.66
CA ALA A 83 -10.83 0.90 -23.48
C ALA A 83 -12.06 0.38 -22.73
N GLY A 84 -11.87 -0.01 -21.46
CA GLY A 84 -12.91 -0.58 -20.60
C GLY A 84 -12.93 -2.11 -20.53
N ASP A 85 -12.16 -2.81 -21.37
CA ASP A 85 -12.02 -4.26 -21.26
C ASP A 85 -11.25 -4.62 -19.97
N LEU A 86 -11.68 -5.70 -19.32
CA LEU A 86 -11.00 -6.24 -18.15
C LEU A 86 -9.73 -6.99 -18.57
N ASP A 87 -8.73 -6.97 -17.71
CA ASP A 87 -7.56 -7.83 -17.85
C ASP A 87 -7.91 -9.30 -17.65
N THR A 88 -7.19 -10.19 -18.34
CA THR A 88 -7.27 -11.64 -18.06
C THR A 88 -6.71 -11.96 -16.68
N GLU A 89 -7.08 -13.10 -16.11
CA GLU A 89 -6.55 -13.57 -14.83
C GLU A 89 -5.01 -13.64 -14.83
N GLU A 90 -4.42 -14.11 -15.92
CA GLU A 90 -2.97 -14.19 -16.12
C GLU A 90 -2.32 -12.79 -16.10
N MET A 91 -2.93 -11.81 -16.77
CA MET A 91 -2.45 -10.43 -16.79
C MET A 91 -2.57 -9.76 -15.41
N LEU A 92 -3.69 -9.97 -14.71
CA LEU A 92 -3.87 -9.53 -13.33
C LEU A 92 -2.85 -10.17 -12.39
N GLY A 93 -2.47 -11.44 -12.64
CA GLY A 93 -1.40 -12.13 -11.94
C GLY A 93 -0.04 -11.45 -12.14
N ILE A 94 0.33 -11.15 -13.39
CA ILE A 94 1.57 -10.43 -13.71
C ILE A 94 1.61 -9.06 -13.05
N LYS A 95 0.53 -8.28 -13.16
CA LYS A 95 0.42 -6.97 -12.52
C LYS A 95 0.50 -7.06 -10.99
N GLY A 96 -0.06 -8.11 -10.40
CA GLY A 96 0.08 -8.39 -8.97
C GLY A 96 1.52 -8.72 -8.57
N LEU A 97 2.25 -9.48 -9.39
CA LEU A 97 3.67 -9.77 -9.16
C LEU A 97 4.54 -8.49 -9.20
N ILE A 98 4.27 -7.59 -10.15
CA ILE A 98 4.94 -6.28 -10.23
C ILE A 98 4.77 -5.55 -8.90
N ARG A 99 3.51 -5.30 -8.49
CA ARG A 99 3.19 -4.61 -7.24
C ARG A 99 3.80 -5.28 -6.00
N LYS A 100 3.80 -6.62 -5.96
CA LYS A 100 4.39 -7.41 -4.85
C LYS A 100 5.90 -7.22 -4.76
N THR A 101 6.62 -7.31 -5.88
CA THR A 101 8.08 -7.14 -5.91
C THR A 101 8.50 -5.71 -5.59
N GLU A 102 7.77 -4.72 -6.10
CA GLU A 102 7.95 -3.31 -5.76
C GLU A 102 7.75 -3.05 -4.26
N ALA A 103 6.68 -3.60 -3.67
CA ALA A 103 6.38 -3.47 -2.25
C ALA A 103 7.42 -4.15 -1.36
N THR A 104 7.93 -5.31 -1.77
CA THR A 104 9.03 -5.99 -1.07
C THR A 104 10.28 -5.12 -1.07
N ALA A 105 10.64 -4.52 -2.21
CA ALA A 105 11.77 -3.60 -2.30
C ALA A 105 11.55 -2.31 -1.50
N GLY A 106 10.34 -1.75 -1.50
CA GLY A 106 9.98 -0.57 -0.71
C GLY A 106 10.07 -0.83 0.79
N ALA A 107 9.62 -2.01 1.24
CA ALA A 107 9.72 -2.45 2.63
C ALA A 107 11.18 -2.66 3.08
N ASP A 108 12.02 -3.25 2.22
CA ASP A 108 13.46 -3.40 2.49
C ASP A 108 14.14 -2.03 2.69
N VAL A 109 13.86 -1.06 1.81
CA VAL A 109 14.31 0.32 2.02
C VAL A 109 13.78 0.88 3.34
N ALA A 110 12.53 0.61 3.70
CA ALA A 110 11.96 1.04 4.98
C ALA A 110 12.54 0.31 6.21
N GLY A 111 13.37 -0.73 6.03
CA GLY A 111 13.98 -1.50 7.10
C GLY A 111 13.10 -2.65 7.63
N VAL A 112 12.04 -3.01 6.90
CA VAL A 112 11.19 -4.16 7.26
C VAL A 112 11.59 -5.37 6.43
N PRO A 113 12.02 -6.47 7.06
CA PRO A 113 12.51 -7.63 6.34
C PRO A 113 11.37 -8.45 5.73
N GLU A 114 11.68 -9.20 4.66
CA GLU A 114 10.69 -9.91 3.84
C GLU A 114 9.82 -10.89 4.65
N GLU A 115 10.39 -11.57 5.65
CA GLU A 115 9.67 -12.51 6.51
C GLU A 115 8.57 -11.87 7.36
N ARG A 116 8.55 -10.54 7.47
CA ARG A 116 7.50 -9.76 8.17
C ARG A 116 6.50 -9.10 7.21
N LEU A 117 6.59 -9.38 5.92
CA LEU A 117 5.59 -8.98 4.95
C LEU A 117 4.49 -10.03 4.88
N ARG A 118 3.24 -9.57 4.84
CA ARG A 118 2.06 -10.41 4.71
C ARG A 118 1.25 -9.89 3.54
N PHE A 119 1.16 -10.70 2.48
CA PHE A 119 0.32 -10.41 1.31
C PHE A 119 -0.98 -11.18 1.47
N LEU A 120 -2.02 -10.51 1.96
CA LEU A 120 -3.28 -11.14 2.35
C LEU A 120 -4.14 -11.51 1.15
N ASP A 121 -4.00 -10.75 0.05
CA ASP A 121 -4.78 -10.91 -1.18
C ASP A 121 -6.27 -11.12 -0.88
N LEU A 122 -6.88 -10.14 -0.19
CA LEU A 122 -8.21 -10.30 0.35
C LEU A 122 -9.26 -10.63 -0.73
N PRO A 123 -10.10 -11.67 -0.52
CA PRO A 123 -11.10 -12.14 -1.49
C PRO A 123 -11.96 -11.06 -2.14
N PHE A 124 -12.38 -10.01 -1.42
CA PHE A 124 -13.23 -8.96 -1.97
C PHE A 124 -12.62 -8.24 -3.19
N TYR A 125 -11.28 -8.23 -3.29
CA TYR A 125 -10.54 -7.53 -4.34
C TYR A 125 -10.28 -8.39 -5.58
N ARG A 126 -10.37 -9.73 -5.48
CA ARG A 126 -10.03 -10.68 -6.55
C ARG A 126 -10.94 -10.66 -7.77
N THR A 127 -11.95 -9.77 -7.82
CA THR A 127 -12.91 -9.70 -8.92
C THR A 127 -12.32 -9.12 -10.21
N GLY A 128 -11.16 -8.44 -10.14
CA GLY A 128 -10.57 -7.70 -11.26
C GLY A 128 -11.38 -6.47 -11.68
N GLN A 129 -12.52 -6.20 -11.03
CA GLN A 129 -13.40 -5.07 -11.33
C GLN A 129 -12.97 -3.82 -10.55
N VAL A 130 -13.27 -2.65 -11.12
CA VAL A 130 -13.13 -1.35 -10.44
C VAL A 130 -14.13 -1.27 -9.27
N SER A 131 -15.37 -1.72 -9.48
CA SER A 131 -16.36 -1.85 -8.41
C SER A 131 -16.06 -3.08 -7.55
N LYS A 132 -15.98 -2.88 -6.23
CA LYS A 132 -15.60 -3.92 -5.28
C LYS A 132 -16.83 -4.60 -4.69
N LYS A 133 -16.68 -5.88 -4.35
CA LYS A 133 -17.65 -6.57 -3.49
C LYS A 133 -17.54 -6.00 -2.07
N PRO A 134 -18.63 -6.03 -1.28
CA PRO A 134 -18.50 -5.84 0.16
C PRO A 134 -17.56 -6.90 0.73
N ILE A 135 -16.88 -6.60 1.84
CA ILE A 135 -16.14 -7.60 2.59
C ILE A 135 -17.05 -8.76 3.03
N GLY A 136 -16.49 -9.96 3.02
CA GLY A 136 -17.13 -11.16 3.55
C GLY A 136 -16.45 -11.68 4.82
N GLU A 137 -17.04 -12.74 5.39
CA GLU A 137 -16.49 -13.42 6.57
C GLU A 137 -15.08 -13.97 6.33
N GLU A 138 -14.76 -14.39 5.09
CA GLU A 138 -13.43 -14.86 4.71
C GLU A 138 -12.38 -13.74 4.80
N ASP A 139 -12.70 -12.52 4.34
CA ASP A 139 -11.80 -11.37 4.44
C ASP A 139 -11.49 -11.05 5.92
N ILE A 140 -12.53 -11.07 6.77
CA ILE A 140 -12.42 -10.81 8.21
C ILE A 140 -11.58 -11.90 8.89
N ALA A 141 -11.79 -13.18 8.54
CA ALA A 141 -11.06 -14.30 9.11
C ALA A 141 -9.55 -14.21 8.80
N ILE A 142 -9.17 -13.86 7.56
CA ILE A 142 -7.76 -13.69 7.17
C ILE A 142 -7.08 -12.62 8.03
N VAL A 143 -7.74 -11.47 8.25
CA VAL A 143 -7.17 -10.41 9.09
C VAL A 143 -7.13 -10.81 10.57
N ALA A 144 -8.17 -11.48 11.07
CA ALA A 144 -8.22 -11.97 12.45
C ALA A 144 -7.11 -13.00 12.73
N ASP A 145 -6.85 -13.91 11.79
CA ASP A 145 -5.78 -14.90 11.91
C ASP A 145 -4.41 -14.23 11.94
N LEU A 146 -4.19 -13.18 11.15
CA LEU A 146 -2.95 -12.39 11.24
C LEU A 146 -2.82 -11.70 12.61
N LEU A 147 -3.91 -11.14 13.15
CA LEU A 147 -3.90 -10.53 14.48
C LEU A 147 -3.57 -11.56 15.56
N ARG A 148 -4.08 -12.79 15.46
CA ARG A 148 -3.74 -13.90 16.37
C ARG A 148 -2.29 -14.36 16.23
N GLU A 149 -1.79 -14.48 15.00
CA GLU A 149 -0.41 -14.88 14.72
C GLU A 149 0.59 -13.91 15.33
N VAL A 150 0.38 -12.61 15.10
CA VAL A 150 1.35 -11.56 15.47
C VAL A 150 1.12 -11.03 16.89
N ASN A 151 -0.11 -11.10 17.40
CA ASN A 151 -0.54 -10.52 18.68
C ASN A 151 -0.01 -9.09 18.91
N PRO A 152 -0.39 -8.12 18.05
CA PRO A 152 0.25 -6.81 18.03
C PRO A 152 -0.13 -5.95 19.25
N HIS A 153 0.82 -5.14 19.71
CA HIS A 153 0.56 -4.05 20.67
C HIS A 153 -0.07 -2.81 20.00
N GLN A 154 0.24 -2.58 18.72
CA GLN A 154 -0.24 -1.43 17.96
C GLN A 154 -0.51 -1.85 16.51
N ILE A 155 -1.57 -1.29 15.94
CA ILE A 155 -1.90 -1.40 14.52
C ILE A 155 -2.08 -0.01 13.90
N TYR A 156 -1.74 0.09 12.62
CA TYR A 156 -1.95 1.29 11.80
C TYR A 156 -2.81 0.94 10.60
N VAL A 157 -3.84 1.75 10.32
CA VAL A 157 -4.82 1.50 9.25
C VAL A 157 -5.05 2.79 8.46
N ALA A 158 -5.25 2.67 7.15
CA ALA A 158 -5.64 3.82 6.34
C ALA A 158 -7.07 4.28 6.72
N GLY A 159 -7.18 5.43 7.36
CA GLY A 159 -8.44 6.10 7.67
C GLY A 159 -8.90 7.06 6.55
N ASP A 160 -8.27 7.01 5.38
CA ASP A 160 -8.59 7.88 4.25
C ASP A 160 -9.83 7.37 3.50
N LEU A 161 -11.00 7.88 3.87
CA LEU A 161 -12.28 7.56 3.23
C LEU A 161 -12.50 8.30 1.91
N SER A 162 -11.58 9.18 1.52
CA SER A 162 -11.63 9.99 0.30
C SER A 162 -11.03 9.26 -0.91
N ASP A 163 -10.58 8.00 -0.73
CA ASP A 163 -10.15 7.11 -1.81
C ASP A 163 -11.27 6.97 -2.87
N PRO A 164 -11.04 7.41 -4.12
CA PRO A 164 -12.04 7.36 -5.19
C PRO A 164 -12.50 5.94 -5.53
N HIS A 165 -11.74 4.90 -5.15
CA HIS A 165 -12.07 3.50 -5.43
C HIS A 165 -12.71 2.79 -4.23
N GLY A 166 -12.78 3.44 -3.06
CA GLY A 166 -13.35 2.88 -1.83
C GLY A 166 -12.58 1.67 -1.25
N THR A 167 -11.41 1.33 -1.77
CA THR A 167 -10.61 0.20 -1.28
C THR A 167 -10.13 0.46 0.14
N HIS A 168 -9.74 1.70 0.46
CA HIS A 168 -9.32 2.08 1.80
C HIS A 168 -10.42 1.83 2.84
N ARG A 169 -11.66 2.25 2.54
CA ARG A 169 -12.82 2.05 3.42
C ARG A 169 -13.08 0.57 3.66
N VAL A 170 -13.15 -0.23 2.60
CA VAL A 170 -13.44 -1.67 2.68
C VAL A 170 -12.34 -2.40 3.46
N CYS A 171 -11.07 -2.03 3.26
CA CYS A 171 -9.95 -2.53 4.04
C CYS A 171 -10.06 -2.13 5.53
N ALA A 172 -10.38 -0.87 5.83
CA ALA A 172 -10.54 -0.43 7.21
C ALA A 172 -11.69 -1.15 7.93
N GLU A 173 -12.83 -1.35 7.25
CA GLU A 173 -13.94 -2.16 7.74
C GLU A 173 -13.50 -3.60 8.04
N ALA A 174 -12.67 -4.22 7.19
CA ALA A 174 -12.16 -5.57 7.44
C ALA A 174 -11.32 -5.63 8.72
N VAL A 175 -10.43 -4.65 8.93
CA VAL A 175 -9.59 -4.57 10.14
C VAL A 175 -10.43 -4.33 11.39
N ILE A 176 -11.40 -3.41 11.34
CA ILE A 176 -12.30 -3.13 12.48
C ILE A 176 -13.07 -4.39 12.88
N ASN A 177 -13.67 -5.09 11.91
CA ASN A 177 -14.41 -6.32 12.20
C ASN A 177 -13.49 -7.42 12.75
N ALA A 178 -12.27 -7.55 12.22
CA ALA A 178 -11.31 -8.53 12.71
C ALA A 178 -10.84 -8.23 14.14
N VAL A 179 -10.58 -6.96 14.48
CA VAL A 179 -10.25 -6.54 15.85
C VAL A 179 -11.39 -6.88 16.81
N ASN A 180 -12.65 -6.62 16.42
CA ASN A 180 -13.81 -6.99 17.24
C ASN A 180 -13.90 -8.51 17.47
N VAL A 181 -13.56 -9.32 16.47
CA VAL A 181 -13.54 -10.79 16.60
C VAL A 181 -12.49 -11.26 17.61
N VAL A 182 -11.28 -10.71 17.57
CA VAL A 182 -10.18 -11.15 18.45
C VAL A 182 -10.16 -10.45 19.82
N ALA A 183 -11.01 -9.44 20.02
CA ALA A 183 -11.10 -8.71 21.30
C ALA A 183 -11.46 -9.62 22.48
N ASP A 184 -12.40 -10.55 22.28
CA ASP A 184 -12.80 -11.53 23.30
C ASP A 184 -11.69 -12.54 23.62
N GLU A 185 -10.68 -12.67 22.74
CA GLU A 185 -9.49 -13.48 22.94
C GLU A 185 -8.39 -12.72 23.71
N GLY A 186 -8.63 -11.46 24.08
CA GLY A 186 -7.69 -10.60 24.80
C GLY A 186 -6.71 -9.85 23.89
N ILE A 187 -6.90 -9.89 22.57
CA ILE A 187 -6.08 -9.15 21.59
C ILE A 187 -6.72 -7.80 21.34
N ALA A 188 -6.16 -6.75 21.94
CA ALA A 188 -6.67 -5.38 21.84
C ALA A 188 -5.51 -4.38 21.59
N PRO A 189 -4.99 -4.29 20.35
CA PRO A 189 -3.93 -3.35 20.01
C PRO A 189 -4.41 -1.89 20.12
N GLU A 190 -3.49 -0.95 20.36
CA GLU A 190 -3.77 0.46 20.03
C GLU A 190 -4.06 0.59 18.53
N PHE A 191 -5.12 1.29 18.17
CA PHE A 191 -5.56 1.44 16.79
C PHE A 191 -5.33 2.88 16.35
N TRP A 192 -4.37 3.06 15.44
CA TRP A 192 -4.03 4.35 14.85
C TRP A 192 -4.45 4.42 13.38
N MET A 193 -4.99 5.56 12.99
CA MET A 193 -5.40 5.84 11.62
C MET A 193 -4.46 6.86 10.98
N TYR A 194 -4.06 6.58 9.74
CA TYR A 194 -3.30 7.51 8.90
C TYR A 194 -4.11 7.93 7.66
N ARG A 195 -3.81 9.10 7.10
CA ARG A 195 -4.37 9.56 5.82
C ARG A 195 -3.42 9.30 4.64
N GLY A 196 -4.00 9.12 3.46
CA GLY A 196 -3.29 8.92 2.20
C GLY A 196 -2.57 10.18 1.71
N ALA A 197 -2.11 10.16 0.46
CA ALA A 197 -1.44 11.32 -0.14
C ALA A 197 -2.39 12.47 -0.54
N TRP A 198 -3.70 12.25 -0.49
CA TRP A 198 -4.70 13.18 -1.03
C TRP A 198 -5.21 14.19 0.00
N GLU A 199 -5.23 13.79 1.27
CA GLU A 199 -5.83 14.55 2.37
C GLU A 199 -4.96 14.38 3.61
N GLU A 200 -5.03 15.34 4.53
CA GLU A 200 -4.39 15.26 5.84
C GLU A 200 -5.36 15.73 6.91
N TYR A 201 -5.18 15.26 8.14
CA TYR A 201 -5.96 15.70 9.29
C TYR A 201 -5.79 17.20 9.56
N GLU A 202 -6.87 17.86 9.95
CA GLU A 202 -6.78 19.21 10.51
C GLU A 202 -6.07 19.17 11.88
N PRO A 203 -5.35 20.23 12.31
CA PRO A 203 -4.52 20.19 13.51
C PRO A 203 -5.23 19.75 14.79
N HIS A 204 -6.53 20.02 14.91
CA HIS A 204 -7.35 19.67 16.06
C HIS A 204 -7.83 18.21 16.07
N GLU A 205 -7.69 17.50 14.96
CA GLU A 205 -8.01 16.07 14.84
C GLU A 205 -6.81 15.17 15.11
N ILE A 206 -5.60 15.73 15.10
CA ILE A 206 -4.35 14.98 15.25
C ILE A 206 -4.15 14.62 16.73
N GLU A 207 -4.10 13.32 17.02
CA GLU A 207 -3.89 12.79 18.38
C GLU A 207 -2.47 12.25 18.57
N ARG A 208 -1.75 11.98 17.48
CA ARG A 208 -0.32 11.63 17.49
C ARG A 208 0.36 12.26 16.29
N ALA A 209 1.49 12.91 16.54
CA ALA A 209 2.35 13.52 15.52
C ALA A 209 3.75 12.92 15.62
N VAL A 210 4.28 12.43 14.52
CA VAL A 210 5.62 11.83 14.45
C VAL A 210 6.53 12.77 13.64
N PRO A 211 7.47 13.47 14.28
CA PRO A 211 8.40 14.34 13.57
C PRO A 211 9.43 13.51 12.80
N LEU A 212 9.73 13.94 11.57
CA LEU A 212 10.68 13.29 10.69
C LEU A 212 11.92 14.17 10.50
N SER A 213 13.09 13.54 10.52
CA SER A 213 14.34 14.19 10.12
C SER A 213 14.43 14.30 8.59
N PRO A 214 15.29 15.19 8.04
CA PRO A 214 15.55 15.23 6.61
C PRO A 214 15.99 13.88 6.03
N GLU A 215 16.79 13.11 6.77
CA GLU A 215 17.29 11.80 6.34
C GLU A 215 16.17 10.75 6.27
N VAL A 216 15.25 10.75 7.23
CA VAL A 216 14.07 9.87 7.19
C VAL A 216 13.16 10.23 6.01
N VAL A 217 12.97 11.52 5.71
CA VAL A 217 12.19 11.94 4.53
C VAL A 217 12.86 11.50 3.22
N LEU A 218 14.18 11.59 3.11
CA LEU A 218 14.92 11.11 1.94
C LEU A 218 14.76 9.59 1.76
N ARG A 219 14.92 8.81 2.85
CA ARG A 219 14.72 7.36 2.81
C ARG A 219 13.27 6.96 2.50
N LYS A 220 12.29 7.72 3.01
CA LYS A 220 10.88 7.57 2.64
C LYS A 220 10.68 7.78 1.14
N ARG A 221 11.29 8.80 0.55
CA ARG A 221 11.26 9.04 -0.90
C ARG A 221 11.85 7.86 -1.69
N GLU A 222 13.00 7.34 -1.25
CA GLU A 222 13.61 6.16 -1.86
C GLU A 222 12.71 4.94 -1.81
N ALA A 223 11.99 4.72 -0.70
CA ALA A 223 11.02 3.64 -0.57
C ALA A 223 9.85 3.82 -1.55
N ILE A 224 9.31 5.04 -1.69
CA ILE A 224 8.27 5.35 -2.70
C ILE A 224 8.80 5.08 -4.11
N PHE A 225 10.06 5.40 -4.41
CA PHE A 225 10.65 5.16 -5.74
C PHE A 225 10.78 3.69 -6.11
N LYS A 226 10.72 2.75 -5.14
CA LYS A 226 10.67 1.31 -5.44
C LYS A 226 9.34 0.88 -6.07
N HIS A 227 8.30 1.71 -5.98
CA HIS A 227 7.03 1.52 -6.66
C HIS A 227 7.05 2.15 -8.06
N GLU A 228 7.89 1.60 -8.95
CA GLU A 228 8.14 2.14 -10.28
C GLU A 228 6.85 2.32 -11.10
N SER A 229 5.94 1.34 -11.03
CA SER A 229 4.65 1.38 -11.74
C SER A 229 3.69 2.45 -11.24
N GLN A 230 4.02 3.12 -10.12
CA GLN A 230 3.12 4.05 -9.41
C GLN A 230 3.71 5.43 -9.18
N LYS A 231 5.04 5.58 -9.20
CA LYS A 231 5.73 6.79 -8.71
C LYS A 231 5.48 8.06 -9.55
N ASP A 232 5.23 7.91 -10.85
CA ASP A 232 5.17 9.03 -11.80
C ASP A 232 3.77 9.66 -11.80
N SER A 233 2.94 9.36 -12.81
CA SER A 233 1.53 9.76 -12.80
C SER A 233 0.70 8.69 -12.12
N ALA A 234 -0.15 9.10 -11.18
CA ALA A 234 -1.13 8.18 -10.63
C ALA A 234 -1.96 7.57 -11.76
N PHE A 235 -2.22 6.27 -11.69
CA PHE A 235 -3.13 5.61 -12.64
C PHE A 235 -4.49 6.31 -12.68
N TYR A 236 -4.92 6.84 -11.54
CA TYR A 236 -6.10 7.68 -11.39
C TYR A 236 -5.71 9.04 -10.77
N PRO A 237 -5.34 10.05 -11.58
CA PRO A 237 -4.74 11.29 -11.07
C PRO A 237 -5.70 12.28 -10.42
N GLY A 238 -7.00 11.99 -10.29
CA GLY A 238 -7.94 12.94 -9.70
C GLY A 238 -7.81 14.34 -10.30
N GLY A 239 -7.83 15.39 -9.46
CA GLY A 239 -7.59 16.77 -9.87
C GLY A 239 -6.13 17.25 -9.76
N ASP A 240 -5.26 16.49 -9.07
CA ASP A 240 -3.88 16.89 -8.78
C ASP A 240 -2.89 16.09 -9.65
N LYS A 241 -2.17 16.80 -10.54
CA LYS A 241 -1.25 16.21 -11.52
C LYS A 241 0.16 15.98 -11.00
N ARG A 242 0.46 16.34 -9.76
CA ARG A 242 1.79 16.13 -9.17
C ARG A 242 2.09 14.64 -9.01
N GLU A 243 3.37 14.29 -9.14
CA GLU A 243 3.86 12.95 -8.85
C GLU A 243 3.57 12.56 -7.39
N PHE A 244 3.33 11.27 -7.13
CA PHE A 244 2.89 10.82 -5.79
C PHE A 244 3.87 11.18 -4.69
N TRP A 245 5.17 11.03 -4.95
CA TRP A 245 6.21 11.34 -3.96
C TRP A 245 6.24 12.84 -3.60
N VAL A 246 5.98 13.72 -4.55
CA VAL A 246 5.89 15.18 -4.31
C VAL A 246 4.73 15.47 -3.36
N ARG A 247 3.56 14.85 -3.62
CA ARG A 247 2.38 15.00 -2.77
C ARG A 247 2.63 14.48 -1.35
N ALA A 248 3.24 13.31 -1.23
CA ALA A 248 3.58 12.71 0.05
C ALA A 248 4.51 13.60 0.90
N GLU A 249 5.51 14.22 0.26
CA GLU A 249 6.43 15.14 0.95
C GLU A 249 5.77 16.46 1.31
N ASP A 250 5.09 17.11 0.35
CA ASP A 250 4.42 18.39 0.57
C ASP A 250 3.38 18.28 1.69
N ARG A 251 2.65 17.15 1.78
CA ARG A 251 1.70 16.88 2.87
C ARG A 251 2.39 16.95 4.23
N THR A 252 3.42 16.14 4.43
CA THR A 252 4.11 16.07 5.73
C THR A 252 4.87 17.35 6.09
N ARG A 253 5.39 18.08 5.10
CA ARG A 253 5.98 19.42 5.30
C ARG A 253 4.93 20.46 5.65
N ASN A 254 3.76 20.40 5.03
CA ASN A 254 2.65 21.29 5.34
C ASN A 254 2.18 21.10 6.78
N THR A 255 2.04 19.85 7.25
CA THR A 255 1.73 19.55 8.66
C THR A 255 2.75 20.17 9.60
N ALA A 256 4.05 20.04 9.30
CA ALA A 256 5.11 20.66 10.10
C ALA A 256 5.04 22.21 10.10
N ARG A 257 4.76 22.81 8.93
CA ARG A 257 4.57 24.26 8.80
C ARG A 257 3.40 24.75 9.65
N VAL A 258 2.26 24.08 9.59
CA VAL A 258 1.07 24.44 10.37
C VAL A 258 1.36 24.33 11.87
N TYR A 259 2.08 23.29 12.31
CA TYR A 259 2.51 23.16 13.71
C TYR A 259 3.39 24.33 14.15
N ASN A 260 4.36 24.73 13.32
CA ASN A 260 5.22 25.87 13.59
C ASN A 260 4.41 27.20 13.68
N GLU A 261 3.45 27.40 12.77
CA GLU A 261 2.56 28.57 12.78
C GLU A 261 1.66 28.64 14.02
N LEU A 262 1.33 27.49 14.62
CA LEU A 262 0.62 27.39 15.90
C LEU A 262 1.54 27.61 17.12
N GLY A 263 2.85 27.79 16.91
CA GLY A 263 3.84 28.00 17.97
C GLY A 263 4.40 26.71 18.59
N LEU A 264 4.20 25.56 17.96
CA LEU A 264 4.82 24.29 18.36
C LEU A 264 6.26 24.19 17.82
N PRO A 265 7.08 23.24 18.33
CA PRO A 265 8.45 23.07 17.86
C PRO A 265 8.54 22.84 16.34
N GLU A 266 9.55 23.45 15.73
CA GLU A 266 9.82 23.33 14.30
C GLU A 266 10.42 21.95 13.98
N TYR A 267 9.86 21.29 12.97
CA TYR A 267 10.34 20.01 12.43
C TYR A 267 10.41 20.08 10.91
N PHE A 268 11.23 19.22 10.30
CA PHE A 268 11.38 19.19 8.84
C PHE A 268 10.12 18.68 8.14
N ALA A 269 9.50 17.65 8.71
CA ALA A 269 8.22 17.10 8.27
C ALA A 269 7.54 16.41 9.47
N ILE A 270 6.22 16.25 9.41
CA ILE A 270 5.42 15.56 10.43
C ILE A 270 4.45 14.61 9.74
N GLU A 271 4.38 13.37 10.21
CA GLU A 271 3.26 12.46 9.92
C GLU A 271 2.25 12.50 11.06
N ALA A 272 0.97 12.54 10.71
CA ALA A 272 -0.12 12.72 11.64
C ALA A 272 -1.01 11.47 11.71
N PHE A 273 -1.50 11.19 12.91
CA PHE A 273 -2.35 10.05 13.19
C PHE A 273 -3.50 10.44 14.11
N LYS A 274 -4.64 9.78 13.89
CA LYS A 274 -5.83 9.86 14.74
C LYS A 274 -6.04 8.51 15.44
N HIS A 275 -6.42 8.52 16.70
CA HIS A 275 -6.77 7.29 17.40
C HIS A 275 -8.18 6.86 16.98
N TYR A 276 -8.39 5.56 16.81
CA TYR A 276 -9.71 5.05 16.47
C TYR A 276 -10.60 5.01 17.73
N HIS A 277 -11.73 5.72 17.68
CA HIS A 277 -12.71 5.80 18.78
C HIS A 277 -14.08 5.22 18.42
N GLY A 278 -14.13 4.29 17.44
CA GLY A 278 -15.37 3.69 16.94
C GLY A 278 -15.95 4.35 15.68
N GLU A 279 -15.28 5.35 15.14
CA GLU A 279 -15.67 6.07 13.92
C GLU A 279 -14.46 6.23 12.99
N LEU A 280 -14.70 6.01 11.69
CA LEU A 280 -13.72 6.23 10.61
C LEU A 280 -13.70 7.70 10.16
#